data_AF-A0A0B1RWN6-F1
#
_entry.id   AF-A0A0B1RWN6-F1
#
_cell.length_a   1.000
_cell.length_b   1.000
_cell.length_c   1.000
_cell.angle_alpha   90.00
_cell.angle_beta   90.00
_cell.angle_gamma   90.00
#
_symmetry.space_group_name_H-M   'P 1'
#
loop_
_entity.id
_entity.type
_entity.pdbx_description
1 polymer ?
#
loop_
_entity_poly.entity_id
_entity_poly.type
_entity_poly.pdbx_seq_one_letter_code
_entity_poly.pdbx_strand_id
1 'polypeptide(L)'
;MQAVMASDFAMARFRFLANLLLIHGHWCYQRLAQTILYFFYKNAMFVFTIFWYQIFSGFSSQVPIDPIYLMVYNLIFTSGKLRFLSYECSNIAGVHPNL
;
A
#
# COMPACT_ATOMS: atom_id res chain seq x y z
N MET A 1 9.62 -32.66 1.35
CA MET A 1 9.15 -31.72 0.29
C MET A 1 7.97 -30.85 0.74
N GLN A 2 7.16 -31.23 1.73
CA GLN A 2 6.00 -30.44 2.20
C GLN A 2 6.34 -29.00 2.63
N ALA A 3 7.50 -28.76 3.23
CA ALA A 3 7.92 -27.41 3.66
C ALA A 3 8.11 -26.42 2.49
N VAL A 4 8.45 -26.90 1.30
CA VAL A 4 8.66 -26.07 0.09
C VAL A 4 7.34 -25.64 -0.54
N MET A 5 6.30 -26.49 -0.41
CA MET A 5 4.96 -26.19 -0.93
C MET A 5 4.12 -25.35 0.04
N ALA A 6 4.52 -25.30 1.31
CA ALA A 6 3.90 -24.46 2.34
C ALA A 6 4.57 -23.09 2.50
N SER A 7 5.71 -22.85 1.86
CA SER A 7 6.44 -21.59 1.91
C SER A 7 6.10 -20.69 0.71
N ASP A 8 5.79 -19.41 0.96
CA ASP A 8 5.61 -18.39 -0.10
C ASP A 8 6.86 -18.22 -0.98
N PHE A 9 8.03 -18.59 -0.47
CA PHE A 9 9.32 -18.56 -1.18
C PHE A 9 10.08 -19.87 -0.99
N ALA A 10 10.25 -20.63 -2.07
CA ALA A 10 11.08 -21.83 -2.12
C ALA A 10 12.52 -21.46 -2.52
N MET A 11 13.51 -21.81 -1.69
CA MET A 11 14.93 -21.59 -2.01
C MET A 11 15.76 -22.85 -1.77
N ALA A 12 16.61 -23.20 -2.73
CA ALA A 12 17.44 -24.40 -2.66
C ALA A 12 18.62 -24.28 -1.66
N ARG A 13 19.13 -23.07 -1.37
CA ARG A 13 20.31 -22.82 -0.51
C ARG A 13 20.15 -21.54 0.33
N PHE A 14 20.59 -21.57 1.59
CA PHE A 14 20.52 -20.44 2.54
C PHE A 14 21.24 -19.15 2.10
N ARG A 15 22.27 -19.23 1.24
CA ARG A 15 23.04 -18.04 0.81
C ARG A 15 22.23 -17.07 -0.06
N PHE A 16 21.19 -17.55 -0.76
CA PHE A 16 20.33 -16.69 -1.59
C PHE A 16 19.30 -15.90 -0.77
N LEU A 17 18.97 -16.36 0.45
CA LEU A 17 18.04 -15.70 1.35
C LEU A 17 18.55 -14.32 1.79
N ALA A 18 19.86 -14.19 2.03
CA ALA A 18 20.47 -12.93 2.48
C ALA A 18 20.35 -11.82 1.42
N ASN A 19 20.64 -12.14 0.15
CA ASN A 19 20.56 -11.18 -0.95
C ASN A 19 19.11 -10.81 -1.27
N LEU A 20 18.19 -11.78 -1.20
CA LEU A 20 16.76 -11.52 -1.38
C LEU A 20 16.26 -10.60 -0.26
N LEU A 21 16.51 -10.93 1.01
CA LEU A 21 15.96 -10.14 2.12
C LEU A 21 16.57 -8.73 2.20
N LEU A 22 17.87 -8.56 1.95
CA LEU A 22 18.53 -7.26 2.04
C LEU A 22 18.10 -6.31 0.92
N ILE A 23 18.13 -6.76 -0.34
CA ILE A 23 17.77 -5.91 -1.47
C ILE A 23 16.25 -5.76 -1.49
N HIS A 24 15.52 -6.87 -1.55
CA HIS A 24 14.07 -6.85 -1.72
C HIS A 24 13.32 -6.29 -0.51
N GLY A 25 13.79 -6.61 0.70
CA GLY A 25 13.23 -6.07 1.93
C GLY A 25 13.38 -4.54 2.01
N HIS A 26 14.53 -3.99 1.62
CA HIS A 26 14.74 -2.53 1.65
C HIS A 26 13.81 -1.80 0.67
N TRP A 27 13.69 -2.27 -0.57
CA TRP A 27 12.81 -1.69 -1.57
C TRP A 27 11.32 -1.80 -1.18
N CYS A 28 10.90 -2.94 -0.65
CA CYS A 28 9.54 -3.13 -0.14
C CYS A 28 9.25 -2.21 1.04
N TYR A 29 10.19 -2.11 1.99
CA TYR A 29 10.06 -1.28 3.18
C TYR A 29 9.92 0.21 2.84
N GLN A 30 10.77 0.74 1.95
CA GLN A 30 10.73 2.14 1.57
C GLN A 30 9.40 2.51 0.89
N ARG A 31 8.86 1.63 0.03
CA ARG A 31 7.59 1.84 -0.67
C ARG A 31 6.37 1.67 0.24
N LEU A 32 6.42 0.73 1.19
CA LEU A 32 5.40 0.57 2.22
C LEU A 32 5.34 1.82 3.11
N ALA A 33 6.49 2.35 3.53
CA ALA A 33 6.58 3.56 4.33
C ALA A 33 5.97 4.77 3.61
N GLN A 34 6.33 5.00 2.34
CA GLN A 34 5.71 6.04 1.52
C GLN A 34 4.20 5.82 1.40
N THR A 35 3.77 4.57 1.23
CA THR A 35 2.36 4.22 1.11
C THR A 35 1.54 4.61 2.32
N ILE A 36 2.04 4.29 3.51
CA ILE A 36 1.43 4.61 4.81
C ILE A 36 1.42 6.13 5.03
N LEU A 37 2.52 6.82 4.71
CA LEU A 37 2.63 8.27 4.91
C LEU A 37 1.64 9.05 4.04
N TYR A 38 1.49 8.66 2.77
CA TYR A 38 0.46 9.21 1.89
C TYR A 38 -0.97 8.90 2.36
N PHE A 39 -1.18 7.75 3.01
CA PHE A 39 -2.50 7.41 3.56
C PHE A 39 -2.86 8.35 4.71
N PHE A 40 -1.95 8.58 5.65
CA PHE A 40 -2.18 9.53 6.74
C PHE A 40 -2.35 10.97 6.22
N TYR A 41 -1.49 11.40 5.30
CA TYR A 41 -1.56 12.75 4.72
C TYR A 41 -2.92 13.04 4.08
N LYS A 42 -3.42 12.12 3.25
CA LYS A 42 -4.69 12.33 2.53
C LYS A 42 -5.90 12.37 3.47
N ASN A 43 -5.93 11.47 4.46
CA ASN A 43 -7.02 11.41 5.44
C ASN A 43 -7.01 12.64 6.36
N ALA A 44 -5.83 13.10 6.78
CA ALA A 44 -5.70 14.34 7.56
C ALA A 44 -6.21 15.54 6.77
N MET A 45 -5.81 15.71 5.51
CA MET A 45 -6.29 16.80 4.66
C MET A 45 -7.81 16.80 4.49
N PHE A 46 -8.41 15.62 4.32
CA PHE A 46 -9.86 15.46 4.25
C PHE A 46 -10.56 15.94 5.53
N VAL A 47 -10.06 15.54 6.70
CA VAL A 47 -10.58 15.98 8.00
C VAL A 47 -10.39 17.49 8.18
N PHE A 48 -9.23 18.03 7.80
CA PHE A 48 -8.96 19.47 7.85
C PHE A 48 -9.92 20.28 6.98
N THR A 49 -10.23 19.82 5.76
CA THR A 49 -11.21 20.49 4.89
C THR A 49 -12.61 20.51 5.50
N ILE A 50 -13.06 19.39 6.08
CA ILE A 50 -14.36 19.34 6.78
C ILE A 50 -14.33 20.28 7.99
N PHE A 51 -13.27 20.23 8.79
CA PHE A 51 -13.12 21.08 9.97
C PHE A 51 -13.19 22.58 9.61
N TRP A 52 -12.47 23.00 8.57
CA TRP A 52 -12.50 24.38 8.09
C TRP A 52 -13.90 24.77 7.63
N TYR A 53 -14.57 23.92 6.85
CA TYR A 53 -15.94 24.17 6.39
C TYR A 53 -16.95 24.31 7.55
N GLN A 54 -16.83 23.49 8.60
CA GLN A 54 -17.71 23.58 9.77
C GLN A 54 -17.57 24.92 10.52
N ILE A 55 -16.40 25.54 10.51
CA ILE A 55 -16.18 26.85 11.14
C ILE A 55 -16.96 27.95 10.39
N PHE A 56 -17.01 27.91 9.06
CA PHE A 56 -17.76 28.90 8.26
C PHE A 56 -19.27 28.67 8.26
N SER A 57 -19.72 27.42 8.37
CA SER A 57 -21.15 27.06 8.38
C SER A 57 -21.77 26.99 9.78
N GLY A 58 -21.09 27.48 10.82
CA GLY A 58 -21.64 27.53 12.19
C GLY A 58 -21.89 26.15 12.81
N PHE A 59 -21.08 25.14 12.47
CA PHE A 59 -21.19 23.75 12.92
C PHE A 59 -22.48 23.01 12.49
N SER A 60 -23.08 23.38 11.35
CA SER A 60 -24.31 22.77 10.82
C SER A 60 -24.22 21.26 10.48
N SER A 61 -23.11 20.55 10.75
CA SER A 61 -22.94 19.11 10.46
C SER A 61 -23.24 18.68 9.01
N GLN A 62 -23.27 19.64 8.08
CA GLN A 62 -23.45 19.35 6.66
C GLN A 62 -22.11 18.93 6.07
N VAL A 63 -22.07 17.73 5.52
CA VAL A 63 -20.90 17.20 4.82
C VAL A 63 -20.94 17.72 3.38
N PRO A 64 -20.00 18.57 2.94
CA PRO A 64 -20.01 19.13 1.58
C PRO A 64 -19.53 18.12 0.52
N ILE A 65 -19.36 16.85 0.89
CA ILE A 65 -18.69 15.82 0.09
C ILE A 65 -19.70 14.71 -0.20
N ASP A 66 -20.03 14.54 -1.47
CA ASP A 66 -20.91 13.47 -1.92
C ASP A 66 -20.34 12.08 -1.58
N PRO A 67 -21.18 11.10 -1.22
CA PRO A 67 -20.76 9.75 -0.89
C PRO A 67 -20.01 9.06 -2.04
N ILE A 68 -20.29 9.47 -3.29
CA ILE A 68 -19.62 8.98 -4.49
C ILE A 68 -18.13 9.38 -4.51
N TYR A 69 -17.79 10.57 -4.02
CA TYR A 69 -16.41 11.01 -3.89
C TYR A 69 -15.66 10.17 -2.85
N LEU A 70 -16.33 9.82 -1.74
CA LEU A 70 -15.75 8.95 -0.71
C LEU A 70 -15.47 7.54 -1.25
N MET A 71 -16.39 7.01 -2.07
CA MET A 71 -16.23 5.71 -2.71
C MET A 71 -15.08 5.70 -3.72
N VAL A 72 -15.03 6.68 -4.64
CA VAL A 72 -13.96 6.80 -5.64
C VAL A 72 -12.60 6.99 -4.95
N TYR A 73 -12.57 7.75 -3.85
CA TYR A 73 -11.37 7.99 -3.06
C TYR A 73 -10.86 6.77 -2.30
N ASN A 74 -11.74 5.86 -1.88
CA ASN A 74 -11.28 4.57 -1.33
C ASN A 74 -10.90 3.61 -2.45
N LEU A 75 -11.65 3.59 -3.56
CA LEU A 75 -11.42 2.66 -4.67
C LEU A 75 -10.08 2.90 -5.36
N ILE A 76 -9.75 4.14 -5.74
CA ILE A 76 -8.48 4.46 -6.42
C ILE A 76 -7.29 4.19 -5.52
N PHE A 77 -7.41 4.50 -4.22
CA PHE A 77 -6.27 4.40 -3.31
C PHE A 77 -6.07 3.01 -2.74
N THR A 78 -7.12 2.24 -2.50
CA THR A 78 -7.00 0.82 -2.14
C THR A 78 -6.55 0.03 -3.36
N SER A 79 -7.20 0.22 -4.52
CA SER A 79 -6.91 -0.59 -5.71
C SER A 79 -5.57 -0.24 -6.34
N GLY A 80 -5.25 1.05 -6.51
CA GLY A 80 -3.99 1.47 -7.14
C GLY A 80 -2.76 1.03 -6.36
N LYS A 81 -2.79 1.12 -5.03
CA LYS A 81 -1.66 0.79 -4.16
C LYS A 81 -1.46 -0.71 -3.97
N LEU A 82 -2.54 -1.46 -3.76
CA LEU A 82 -2.49 -2.93 -3.75
C LEU A 82 -2.04 -3.46 -5.10
N ARG A 83 -2.53 -2.90 -6.21
CA ARG A 83 -2.13 -3.31 -7.55
C ARG A 83 -0.65 -3.02 -7.82
N PHE A 84 -0.15 -1.86 -7.42
CA PHE A 84 1.27 -1.50 -7.61
C PHE A 84 2.21 -2.37 -6.75
N LEU A 85 1.85 -2.65 -5.50
CA LEU A 85 2.60 -3.56 -4.64
C LEU A 85 2.57 -5.00 -5.18
N SER A 86 1.42 -5.44 -5.69
CA SER A 86 1.22 -6.80 -6.20
C SER A 86 1.89 -7.02 -7.55
N TYR A 87 1.89 -6.04 -8.47
CA TYR A 87 2.64 -6.12 -9.72
C TYR A 87 4.14 -6.19 -9.47
N GLU A 88 4.64 -5.39 -8.52
CA GLU A 88 6.06 -5.43 -8.22
C GLU A 88 6.40 -6.77 -7.58
N CYS A 89 5.62 -7.27 -6.61
CA CYS A 89 5.81 -8.60 -6.02
C CYS A 89 5.86 -9.70 -7.10
N SER A 90 5.02 -9.59 -8.13
CA SER A 90 5.04 -10.49 -9.29
C SER A 90 6.25 -10.29 -10.21
N ASN A 91 6.72 -9.05 -10.40
CA ASN A 91 7.93 -8.74 -11.19
C ASN A 91 9.19 -9.27 -10.51
N ILE A 92 9.21 -9.24 -9.18
CA ILE A 92 10.29 -9.73 -8.32
C ILE A 92 10.35 -11.26 -8.35
N ALA A 93 9.19 -11.92 -8.30
CA ALA A 93 9.08 -13.36 -8.49
C ALA A 93 9.39 -13.80 -9.94
N GLY A 94 9.11 -12.94 -10.93
CA GLY A 94 9.30 -13.22 -12.35
C GLY A 94 10.71 -12.99 -12.90
N VAL A 95 11.58 -12.26 -12.19
CA VAL A 95 12.96 -11.98 -12.64
C VAL A 95 13.95 -13.10 -12.27
N HIS A 96 13.56 -14.07 -11.42
CA HIS A 96 14.36 -15.27 -11.15
C HIS A 96 13.58 -16.58 -11.37
N PRO A 97 13.16 -16.92 -12.61
CA PRO A 97 12.57 -18.22 -12.91
C PRO A 97 13.61 -19.36 -13.02
N ASN A 98 14.87 -19.15 -12.61
CA ASN A 98 15.94 -20.11 -12.79
C ASN A 98 16.82 -20.29 -11.53
N LEU A 99 16.22 -20.66 -10.41
CA LEU A 99 16.91 -21.47 -9.40
C LEU A 99 15.99 -22.52 -8.79
#